data_AF-A0A962XLN6-F1
#
_entry.id   AF-A0A962XLN6-F1
#
_cell.length_a   1.000
_cell.length_b   1.000
_cell.length_c   1.000
_cell.angle_alpha   90.00
_cell.angle_beta   90.00
_cell.angle_gamma   90.00
#
_symmetry.space_group_name_H-M   'P 1'
#
loop_
_entity.id
_entity.type
_entity.pdbx_description
1 polymer ?
#
loop_
_entity_poly.entity_id
_entity_poly.type
_entity_poly.pdbx_seq_one_letter_code
_entity_poly.pdbx_strand_id
1 'polypeptide(L)'
;DAQAHQLIVLDSDHAVANPIAEARMIQTEVAQGKSITAAGRALGLSRTEASHRLRLLQLAPSVQARITAGQLEMGKARPLVGLPASVQLELVQRLAWEKLNTRQVEALAKAYKHPGKNGSAHAEATPSLPAKDPDLVRLESELTERLGTRVTLAYGGQGRGQLVIDFDTLEILDGVLEQMGYGL
;
A
#
# COMPACT_ATOMS: atom_id res chain seq x y z
N ASP A 1 35.56 -13.29 -19.54
CA ASP A 1 34.36 -14.03 -19.95
C ASP A 1 33.48 -14.35 -18.76
N ALA A 2 32.38 -13.59 -18.65
CA ALA A 2 31.42 -13.68 -17.56
C ALA A 2 30.25 -14.54 -18.01
N GLN A 3 30.26 -15.82 -17.65
CA GLN A 3 29.12 -16.72 -17.80
C GLN A 3 28.81 -17.39 -16.46
N ALA A 4 28.00 -16.70 -15.65
CA ALA A 4 27.24 -17.30 -14.56
C ALA A 4 25.78 -16.86 -14.74
N HIS A 5 25.15 -17.33 -15.82
CA HIS A 5 23.70 -17.32 -15.95
C HIS A 5 23.16 -18.43 -15.06
N GLN A 6 22.83 -18.08 -13.81
CA GLN A 6 22.09 -18.98 -12.94
C GLN A 6 20.63 -18.94 -13.39
N LEU A 7 20.29 -19.90 -14.25
CA LEU A 7 18.94 -20.21 -14.70
C LEU A 7 18.15 -20.78 -13.50
N ILE A 8 17.37 -19.94 -12.84
CA ILE A 8 16.34 -20.42 -11.92
C ILE A 8 15.19 -20.91 -12.78
N VAL A 9 15.07 -22.24 -12.87
CA VAL A 9 13.91 -22.91 -13.44
C VAL A 9 12.70 -22.54 -12.59
N LEU A 10 11.80 -21.75 -13.16
CA LEU A 10 10.51 -21.40 -12.55
C LEU A 10 9.58 -22.60 -12.68
N ASP A 11 9.50 -23.41 -11.62
CA ASP A 11 8.37 -24.31 -11.42
C ASP A 11 7.16 -23.46 -11.01
N SER A 12 6.06 -23.64 -11.73
CA SER A 12 5.05 -22.59 -11.95
C SER A 12 3.96 -22.49 -10.89
N ASP A 13 4.07 -23.15 -9.74
CA ASP A 13 2.93 -23.20 -8.80
C ASP A 13 3.13 -22.58 -7.40
N HIS A 14 4.34 -22.29 -6.91
CA HIS A 14 4.51 -21.58 -5.61
C HIS A 14 5.80 -20.73 -5.48
N ALA A 15 6.38 -20.26 -6.58
CA ALA A 15 7.47 -19.30 -6.48
C ALA A 15 6.92 -17.96 -5.96
N VAL A 16 7.22 -17.61 -4.71
CA VAL A 16 6.98 -16.27 -4.16
C VAL A 16 7.67 -15.27 -5.09
N ALA A 17 6.90 -14.67 -6.00
CA ALA A 17 7.40 -13.71 -6.97
C ALA A 17 8.12 -12.60 -6.21
N ASN A 18 9.43 -12.47 -6.40
CA ASN A 18 10.24 -11.46 -5.72
C ASN A 18 10.33 -10.22 -6.62
N PRO A 19 9.54 -9.15 -6.35
CA PRO A 19 9.44 -8.00 -7.25
C PRO A 19 10.77 -7.27 -7.43
N ILE A 20 11.66 -7.34 -6.43
CA ILE A 20 12.98 -6.72 -6.47
C ILE A 20 13.94 -7.52 -7.37
N ALA A 21 13.86 -8.86 -7.35
CA ALA A 21 14.67 -9.70 -8.23
C ALA A 21 14.26 -9.49 -9.70
N GLU A 22 12.95 -9.51 -9.99
CA GLU A 22 12.40 -9.21 -11.32
C GLU A 22 12.83 -7.82 -11.80
N ALA A 23 12.77 -6.81 -10.93
CA ALA A 23 13.22 -5.46 -11.26
C ALA A 23 14.71 -5.40 -11.66
N ARG A 24 15.58 -6.15 -10.97
CA ARG A 24 17.01 -6.24 -11.30
C ARG A 24 17.23 -6.95 -12.65
N MET A 25 16.49 -8.01 -12.94
CA MET A 25 16.54 -8.68 -14.24
C MET A 25 16.18 -7.71 -15.36
N ILE A 26 15.07 -6.97 -15.21
CA ILE A 26 14.64 -5.95 -16.18
C ILE A 26 15.72 -4.86 -16.32
N GLN A 27 16.33 -4.41 -15.22
CA GLN A 27 17.39 -3.39 -15.25
C GLN A 27 18.62 -3.86 -16.05
N THR A 28 19.06 -5.10 -15.86
CA THR A 28 20.19 -5.68 -16.61
C THR A 28 19.90 -5.73 -18.11
N GLU A 29 18.71 -6.20 -18.49
CA GLU A 29 18.28 -6.30 -19.89
C GLU A 29 18.19 -4.91 -20.55
N VAL A 30 17.68 -3.91 -19.82
CA VAL A 30 17.63 -2.52 -20.29
C VAL A 30 19.04 -1.94 -20.43
N ALA A 31 19.96 -2.25 -19.52
CA ALA A 31 21.36 -1.84 -19.61
C ALA A 31 22.08 -2.45 -20.82
N GLN A 32 21.65 -3.63 -21.28
CA GLN A 32 22.12 -4.27 -22.52
C GLN A 32 21.48 -3.67 -23.79
N GLY A 33 20.66 -2.61 -23.66
CA GLY A 33 20.07 -1.89 -24.78
C GLY A 33 18.66 -2.33 -25.17
N LYS A 34 18.03 -3.26 -24.44
CA LYS A 34 16.63 -3.61 -24.70
C LYS A 34 15.68 -2.52 -24.20
N SER A 35 14.55 -2.35 -24.89
CA SER A 35 13.49 -1.49 -24.38
C SER A 35 12.84 -2.09 -23.12
N ILE A 36 12.31 -1.25 -22.23
CA ILE A 36 11.58 -1.68 -21.03
C ILE A 36 10.44 -2.66 -21.39
N THR A 37 9.75 -2.42 -22.50
CA THR A 37 8.69 -3.31 -23.00
C THR A 37 9.22 -4.68 -23.37
N ALA A 38 10.36 -4.74 -24.07
CA ALA A 38 10.97 -6.01 -24.47
C ALA A 38 11.51 -6.78 -23.27
N ALA A 39 12.16 -6.10 -22.33
CA ALA A 39 12.65 -6.70 -21.09
C ALA A 39 11.51 -7.24 -20.21
N GLY A 40 10.39 -6.50 -20.10
CA GLY A 40 9.21 -6.94 -19.35
C GLY A 40 8.47 -8.13 -19.98
N ARG A 41 8.43 -8.23 -21.32
CA ARG A 41 7.76 -9.34 -22.02
C ARG A 41 8.36 -10.71 -21.68
N ALA A 42 9.68 -10.78 -21.45
CA ALA A 42 10.33 -12.03 -21.05
C ALA A 42 9.82 -12.57 -19.70
N LEU A 43 9.24 -11.70 -18.88
CA LEU A 43 8.63 -12.01 -17.58
C LEU A 43 7.09 -11.99 -17.62
N GLY A 44 6.47 -11.92 -18.81
CA GLY A 44 5.01 -11.83 -18.95
C GLY A 44 4.41 -10.49 -18.50
N LEU A 45 5.23 -9.45 -18.32
CA LEU A 45 4.79 -8.15 -17.80
C LEU A 45 4.40 -7.18 -18.90
N SER A 46 3.38 -6.35 -18.63
CA SER A 46 3.09 -5.18 -19.44
C SER A 46 4.21 -4.14 -19.32
N ARG A 47 4.31 -3.22 -20.29
CA ARG A 47 5.27 -2.10 -20.22
C ARG A 47 5.12 -1.30 -18.92
N THR A 48 3.88 -1.06 -18.50
CA THR A 48 3.54 -0.32 -17.28
C THR A 48 4.04 -1.08 -16.05
N GLU A 49 3.82 -2.39 -16.01
CA GLU A 49 4.23 -3.22 -14.88
C GLU A 49 5.75 -3.34 -14.77
N ALA A 50 6.44 -3.55 -15.90
CA ALA A 50 7.91 -3.52 -15.95
C ALA A 50 8.48 -2.18 -15.45
N SER A 51 7.82 -1.07 -15.79
CA SER A 51 8.20 0.25 -15.30
C SER A 51 7.99 0.40 -13.78
N HIS A 52 6.93 -0.20 -13.22
CA HIS A 52 6.70 -0.21 -11.78
C HIS A 52 7.76 -1.04 -11.04
N ARG A 53 8.15 -2.21 -11.58
CA ARG A 53 9.23 -3.04 -11.00
C ARG A 53 10.52 -2.24 -10.90
N LEU A 54 10.95 -1.62 -12.00
CA LEU A 54 12.16 -0.79 -12.03
C LEU A 54 12.14 0.35 -10.99
N ARG A 55 10.97 0.96 -10.77
CA ARG A 55 10.82 2.03 -9.76
C ARG A 55 11.07 1.54 -8.34
N LEU A 56 10.86 0.27 -8.02
CA LEU A 56 11.13 -0.26 -6.68
C LEU A 56 12.62 -0.23 -6.33
N LEU A 57 13.51 -0.28 -7.32
CA LEU A 57 14.95 -0.17 -7.11
C LEU A 57 15.38 1.22 -6.60
N GLN A 58 14.48 2.22 -6.68
CA GLN A 58 14.69 3.57 -6.15
C GLN A 58 14.29 3.70 -4.67
N LEU A 59 13.74 2.65 -4.06
CA LEU A 59 13.40 2.63 -2.63
C LEU A 59 14.66 2.46 -1.79
N ALA A 60 14.59 2.85 -0.51
CA ALA A 60 15.67 2.61 0.44
C ALA A 60 15.95 1.10 0.58
N PRO A 61 17.22 0.68 0.80
CA PRO A 61 17.58 -0.75 0.90
C PRO A 61 16.77 -1.51 1.95
N SER A 62 16.46 -0.87 3.07
CA SER A 62 15.62 -1.44 4.15
C SER A 62 14.18 -1.72 3.71
N VAL A 63 13.62 -0.89 2.84
CA VAL A 63 12.28 -1.07 2.27
C VAL A 63 12.29 -2.17 1.22
N GLN A 64 13.33 -2.21 0.36
CA GLN A 64 13.51 -3.31 -0.59
C GLN A 64 13.61 -4.67 0.11
N ALA A 65 14.36 -4.74 1.23
CA ALA A 65 14.49 -5.97 2.02
C ALA A 65 13.14 -6.46 2.55
N ARG A 66 12.26 -5.55 3.00
CA ARG A 66 10.90 -5.90 3.47
C ARG A 66 10.00 -6.43 2.35
N ILE A 67 10.16 -5.90 1.12
CA ILE A 67 9.45 -6.40 -0.06
C ILE A 67 9.94 -7.81 -0.41
N THR A 68 11.26 -8.02 -0.43
CA THR A 68 11.86 -9.33 -0.69
C THR A 68 11.47 -10.37 0.37
N ALA A 69 11.33 -9.96 1.63
CA ALA A 69 10.85 -10.83 2.72
C ALA A 69 9.33 -11.08 2.69
N GLY A 70 8.58 -10.51 1.74
CA GLY A 70 7.12 -10.63 1.67
C GLY A 70 6.36 -9.84 2.74
N GLN A 71 7.05 -9.02 3.53
CA GLN A 71 6.45 -8.22 4.62
C GLN A 71 5.79 -6.93 4.12
N LEU A 72 6.10 -6.50 2.89
CA LEU A 72 5.54 -5.32 2.27
C LEU A 72 5.14 -5.62 0.83
N GLU A 73 3.85 -5.47 0.54
CA GLU A 73 3.34 -5.63 -0.82
C GLU A 73 3.86 -4.51 -1.74
N MET A 74 4.18 -4.90 -2.98
CA MET A 74 4.65 -3.99 -4.02
C MET A 74 3.73 -2.79 -4.24
N GLY A 75 2.41 -3.01 -4.21
CA GLY A 75 1.39 -1.98 -4.39
C GLY A 75 1.48 -0.88 -3.33
N LYS A 76 1.79 -1.25 -2.08
CA LYS A 76 1.98 -0.31 -0.96
C LYS A 76 3.37 0.32 -0.94
N ALA A 77 4.37 -0.33 -1.53
CA ALA A 77 5.73 0.20 -1.63
C ALA A 77 5.91 1.24 -2.75
N ARG A 78 5.27 1.04 -3.91
CA ARG A 78 5.41 1.90 -5.10
C ARG A 78 5.18 3.39 -4.82
N PRO A 79 4.19 3.82 -4.02
CA PRO A 79 3.95 5.24 -3.75
C PRO A 79 5.08 5.92 -2.99
N LEU A 80 5.88 5.16 -2.23
CA LEU A 80 6.98 5.66 -1.42
C LEU A 80 8.21 6.06 -2.25
N VAL A 81 8.28 5.62 -3.50
CA VAL A 81 9.38 5.92 -4.43
C VAL A 81 9.55 7.43 -4.58
N GLY A 82 10.77 7.94 -4.34
CA GLY A 82 11.09 9.37 -4.43
C GLY A 82 10.87 10.16 -3.13
N LEU A 83 10.43 9.52 -2.04
CA LEU A 83 10.48 10.11 -0.70
C LEU A 83 11.89 9.94 -0.09
N PRO A 84 12.29 10.81 0.87
CA PRO A 84 13.50 10.59 1.66
C PRO A 84 13.48 9.24 2.40
N ALA A 85 14.64 8.60 2.55
CA ALA A 85 14.73 7.26 3.14
C ALA A 85 14.17 7.18 4.58
N SER A 86 14.32 8.24 5.38
CA SER A 86 13.74 8.35 6.73
C SER A 86 12.21 8.28 6.68
N VAL A 87 11.59 9.06 5.79
CA VAL A 87 10.13 9.11 5.59
C VAL A 87 9.61 7.77 5.05
N GLN A 88 10.34 7.12 4.13
CA GLN A 88 9.95 5.79 3.65
C GLN A 88 9.88 4.77 4.80
N LEU A 89 10.87 4.77 5.69
CA LEU A 89 10.91 3.88 6.85
C LEU A 89 9.78 4.14 7.84
N GLU A 90 9.53 5.41 8.17
CA GLU A 90 8.43 5.81 9.04
C GLU A 90 7.08 5.35 8.48
N LEU A 91 6.83 5.62 7.20
CA LEU A 91 5.59 5.20 6.54
C LEU A 91 5.46 3.67 6.53
N VAL A 92 6.52 2.92 6.24
CA VAL A 92 6.46 1.45 6.27
C VAL A 92 6.13 0.89 7.65
N GLN A 93 6.63 1.49 8.73
CA GLN A 93 6.27 1.11 10.10
C GLN A 93 4.78 1.39 10.36
N ARG A 94 4.32 2.58 9.96
CA ARG A 94 2.92 2.98 10.08
C ARG A 94 1.99 2.06 9.28
N LEU A 95 2.38 1.64 8.08
CA LEU A 95 1.62 0.68 7.26
C LEU A 95 1.39 -0.66 7.98
N ALA A 96 2.41 -1.13 8.71
CA ALA A 96 2.32 -2.38 9.46
C ALA A 96 1.37 -2.27 10.67
N TRP A 97 1.33 -1.10 11.32
CA TRP A 97 0.47 -0.86 12.49
C TRP A 97 -0.98 -0.54 12.11
N GLU A 98 -1.19 0.36 11.15
CA GLU A 98 -2.52 0.89 10.79
C GLU A 98 -3.24 0.07 9.71
N LYS A 99 -2.64 -1.03 9.22
CA LYS A 99 -3.17 -1.91 8.15
C LYS A 99 -3.69 -1.14 6.93
N LEU A 100 -3.03 -0.04 6.57
CA LEU A 100 -3.49 0.86 5.51
C LEU A 100 -3.61 0.16 4.16
N ASN A 101 -4.61 0.58 3.38
CA ASN A 101 -4.81 0.14 2.01
C ASN A 101 -3.96 0.97 1.02
N THR A 102 -3.75 0.45 -0.19
CA THR A 102 -2.90 1.07 -1.22
C THR A 102 -3.29 2.51 -1.54
N ARG A 103 -4.58 2.85 -1.56
CA ARG A 103 -5.05 4.21 -1.86
C ARG A 103 -4.68 5.19 -0.73
N GLN A 104 -4.81 4.77 0.53
CA GLN A 104 -4.39 5.55 1.68
C GLN A 104 -2.87 5.80 1.66
N VAL A 105 -2.07 4.79 1.29
CA VAL A 105 -0.61 4.95 1.14
C VAL A 105 -0.27 5.96 0.03
N GLU A 106 -0.97 5.90 -1.11
CA GLU A 106 -0.80 6.85 -2.20
C GLU A 106 -1.11 8.30 -1.77
N ALA A 107 -2.19 8.49 -1.01
CA ALA A 107 -2.56 9.80 -0.48
C ALA A 107 -1.50 10.35 0.49
N LEU A 108 -1.03 9.52 1.44
CA LEU A 108 0.02 9.89 2.39
C LEU A 108 1.32 10.24 1.65
N ALA A 109 1.79 9.37 0.76
CA ALA A 109 3.02 9.61 0.02
C ALA A 109 2.95 10.86 -0.86
N LYS A 110 1.77 11.19 -1.41
CA LYS A 110 1.54 12.42 -2.17
C LYS A 110 1.62 13.67 -1.29
N ALA A 111 1.09 13.62 -0.07
CA ALA A 111 1.19 14.72 0.90
C ALA A 111 2.65 15.06 1.24
N TYR A 112 3.49 14.03 1.44
CA TYR A 112 4.92 14.21 1.70
C TYR A 112 5.72 14.75 0.49
N LYS A 113 5.33 14.43 -0.75
CA LYS A 113 6.01 14.89 -1.98
C LYS A 113 5.71 16.34 -2.35
N HIS A 114 4.53 16.82 -1.97
CA HIS A 114 4.06 18.15 -2.34
C HIS A 114 3.49 18.87 -1.12
N PRO A 115 4.36 19.33 -0.20
CA PRO A 115 3.92 19.99 1.04
C PRO A 115 3.22 21.35 0.83
N GLY A 116 2.96 21.80 -0.41
CA GLY A 116 2.31 23.09 -0.69
C GLY A 116 1.43 23.15 -1.95
N LYS A 117 1.10 22.03 -2.61
CA LYS A 117 0.19 22.04 -3.79
C LYS A 117 -1.23 21.53 -3.51
N ASN A 118 -1.52 21.17 -2.27
CA ASN A 118 -2.88 21.03 -1.79
C ASN A 118 -3.21 22.31 -1.02
N GLY A 119 -3.69 23.33 -1.72
CA GLY A 119 -4.29 24.51 -1.11
C GLY A 119 -5.62 24.14 -0.48
N SER A 120 -5.54 23.49 0.69
CA SER A 120 -6.56 23.35 1.73
C SER A 120 -6.04 22.30 2.74
N ALA A 121 -6.05 22.68 4.02
CA ALA A 121 -5.51 22.01 5.20
C ALA A 121 -4.00 22.25 5.47
N HIS A 122 -3.81 23.33 6.22
CA HIS A 122 -2.63 23.88 6.88
C HIS A 122 -1.49 22.94 7.30
N ALA A 123 -0.28 23.41 7.02
CA ALA A 123 0.89 23.18 7.85
C ALA A 123 0.78 24.05 9.12
N GLU A 124 0.99 23.43 10.28
CA GLU A 124 1.94 23.80 11.33
C GLU A 124 1.70 22.86 12.53
N ALA A 125 2.76 22.17 12.96
CA ALA A 125 2.88 21.33 14.15
C ALA A 125 1.90 20.15 14.30
N THR A 126 2.44 18.93 14.10
CA THR A 126 1.77 17.60 14.21
C THR A 126 0.63 17.38 13.20
N PRO A 127 0.68 16.35 12.33
CA PRO A 127 -0.46 16.06 11.49
C PRO A 127 -1.50 15.29 12.33
N SER A 128 -2.22 16.02 13.19
CA SER A 128 -3.57 15.63 13.54
C SER A 128 -4.34 15.50 12.23
N LEU A 129 -5.06 14.39 12.12
CA LEU A 129 -5.89 13.99 10.99
C LEU A 129 -6.69 15.18 10.43
N PRO A 130 -7.05 15.21 9.13
CA PRO A 130 -8.08 16.14 8.68
C PRO A 130 -9.26 15.96 9.63
N ALA A 131 -9.64 17.05 10.32
CA ALA A 131 -10.69 17.00 11.33
C ALA A 131 -11.87 16.28 10.69
N LYS A 132 -12.10 15.03 11.13
CA LYS A 132 -13.25 14.26 10.71
C LYS A 132 -14.44 15.15 11.00
N ASP A 133 -15.30 15.32 10.01
CA ASP A 133 -16.54 16.07 10.15
C ASP A 133 -17.19 15.69 11.50
N PRO A 134 -17.50 16.65 12.40
CA PRO A 134 -18.04 16.36 13.71
C PRO A 134 -19.26 15.45 13.69
N ASP A 135 -20.06 15.53 12.61
CA ASP A 135 -21.22 14.66 12.42
C ASP A 135 -20.80 13.21 12.12
N LEU A 136 -19.71 13.02 11.37
CA LEU A 136 -19.16 11.69 11.11
C LEU A 136 -18.52 11.10 12.37
N VAL A 137 -17.81 11.90 13.17
CA VAL A 137 -17.25 11.44 14.46
C VAL A 137 -18.35 11.05 15.42
N ARG A 138 -19.42 11.86 15.51
CA ARG A 138 -20.57 11.53 16.36
C ARG A 138 -21.24 10.23 15.90
N LEU A 139 -21.41 10.06 14.59
CA LEU A 139 -21.97 8.84 14.02
C LEU A 139 -21.08 7.61 14.23
N GLU A 140 -19.75 7.75 14.10
CA GLU A 140 -18.79 6.69 14.42
C GLU A 140 -18.89 6.28 15.90
N SER A 141 -18.96 7.25 16.81
CA SER A 141 -19.10 6.99 18.25
C SER A 141 -20.42 6.31 18.59
N GLU A 142 -21.54 6.79 18.05
CA GLU A 142 -22.85 6.17 18.27
C GLU A 142 -22.91 4.73 17.71
N LEU A 143 -22.31 4.48 16.55
CA LEU A 143 -22.23 3.15 15.97
C LEU A 143 -21.28 2.25 16.78
N THR A 144 -20.17 2.78 17.29
CA THR A 144 -19.24 2.05 18.15
C THR A 144 -19.89 1.65 19.47
N GLU A 145 -20.64 2.56 20.10
CA GLU A 145 -21.37 2.29 21.34
C GLU A 145 -22.48 1.24 21.14
N ARG A 146 -23.19 1.29 20.00
CA ARG A 146 -24.26 0.34 19.70
C ARG A 146 -23.74 -1.04 19.31
N LEU A 147 -22.69 -1.10 18.49
CA LEU A 147 -22.16 -2.36 17.95
C LEU A 147 -21.08 -3.00 18.84
N GLY A 148 -20.64 -2.31 19.90
CA GLY A 148 -19.58 -2.79 20.81
C GLY A 148 -18.23 -3.01 20.14
N THR A 149 -18.05 -2.51 18.92
CA THR A 149 -16.90 -2.74 18.03
C THR A 149 -16.43 -1.43 17.43
N ARG A 150 -15.15 -1.33 17.09
CA ARG A 150 -14.62 -0.08 16.52
C ARG A 150 -15.21 0.13 15.13
N VAL A 151 -15.95 1.22 14.96
CA VAL A 151 -16.52 1.62 13.68
C VAL A 151 -15.78 2.83 13.13
N THR A 152 -15.32 2.71 11.90
CA THR A 152 -14.70 3.81 11.14
C THR A 152 -15.52 4.10 9.91
N LEU A 153 -15.86 5.37 9.70
CA LEU A 153 -16.64 5.86 8.59
C LEU A 153 -15.78 6.81 7.75
N ALA A 154 -15.49 6.40 6.53
CA ALA A 154 -14.76 7.19 5.56
C ALA A 154 -15.73 7.70 4.49
N TYR A 155 -15.97 9.00 4.45
CA TYR A 155 -16.83 9.63 3.44
C TYR A 155 -15.99 10.33 2.37
N GLY A 156 -16.13 9.90 1.11
CA GLY A 156 -15.57 10.60 -0.04
C GLY A 156 -16.65 11.51 -0.63
N GLY A 157 -16.40 12.83 -0.65
CA GLY A 157 -17.33 13.79 -1.26
C GLY A 157 -17.82 13.30 -2.63
N GLN A 158 -19.14 13.38 -2.86
CA GLN A 158 -19.96 12.73 -3.91
C GLN A 158 -20.83 11.53 -3.45
N GLY A 159 -21.31 11.51 -2.20
CA GLY A 159 -22.33 10.53 -1.77
C GLY A 159 -21.82 9.10 -1.63
N ARG A 160 -20.50 8.89 -1.69
CA ARG A 160 -19.86 7.57 -1.56
C ARG A 160 -19.13 7.51 -0.23
N GLY A 161 -19.55 6.58 0.61
CA GLY A 161 -18.91 6.30 1.90
C GLY A 161 -18.46 4.85 1.99
N GLN A 162 -17.54 4.61 2.92
CA GLN A 162 -17.15 3.29 3.37
C GLN A 162 -17.36 3.23 4.88
N LEU A 163 -18.07 2.19 5.32
CA LEU A 163 -18.18 1.82 6.73
C LEU A 163 -17.26 0.61 6.96
N VAL A 164 -16.33 0.73 7.90
CA VAL A 164 -15.43 -0.34 8.31
C VAL A 164 -15.73 -0.67 9.77
N ILE A 165 -16.06 -1.93 10.04
CA ILE A 165 -16.30 -2.44 11.40
C ILE A 165 -15.17 -3.41 11.70
N ASP A 166 -14.34 -3.05 12.68
CA ASP A 166 -13.26 -3.92 13.16
C ASP A 166 -13.82 -4.84 14.26
N PHE A 167 -13.66 -6.15 14.08
CA PHE A 167 -14.04 -7.17 15.07
C PHE A 167 -12.84 -8.06 15.40
N ASP A 168 -12.73 -8.45 16.67
CA ASP A 168 -11.60 -9.26 17.16
C ASP A 168 -11.86 -10.77 17.05
N THR A 169 -13.12 -11.19 17.06
CA THR A 169 -13.53 -12.60 16.96
C THR A 169 -14.75 -12.78 16.06
N LEU A 170 -14.95 -14.00 15.55
CA LEU A 170 -16.12 -14.34 14.73
C LEU A 170 -17.43 -14.20 15.52
N GLU A 171 -17.43 -14.53 16.81
CA GLU A 171 -18.58 -14.35 17.71
C GLU A 171 -19.03 -12.87 17.77
N ILE A 172 -18.06 -11.94 17.75
CA ILE A 172 -18.35 -10.50 17.73
C ILE A 172 -18.95 -10.09 16.38
N LEU A 173 -18.43 -10.63 15.27
CA LEU A 173 -19.02 -10.41 13.94
C LEU A 173 -20.46 -10.91 13.90
N ASP A 174 -20.74 -12.10 14.42
CA ASP A 174 -22.08 -12.68 14.46
C ASP A 174 -23.04 -11.79 15.28
N GLY A 175 -22.61 -11.32 16.46
CA GLY A 175 -23.39 -10.37 17.26
C GLY A 175 -23.65 -9.03 16.56
N VAL A 176 -22.68 -8.50 15.80
CA VAL A 176 -22.85 -7.30 14.97
C VAL A 176 -23.86 -7.55 13.84
N LEU A 177 -23.79 -8.71 13.18
CA LEU A 177 -24.72 -9.08 12.11
C LEU A 177 -26.15 -9.28 12.62
N GLU A 178 -26.31 -9.88 13.81
CA GLU A 178 -27.61 -9.99 14.50
C GLU A 178 -28.21 -8.60 14.81
N GLN A 179 -27.40 -7.68 15.35
CA GLN A 179 -27.81 -6.30 15.61
C GLN A 179 -28.23 -5.55 14.33
N MET A 180 -27.66 -5.91 13.19
CA MET A 180 -28.01 -5.39 11.86
C MET A 180 -29.22 -6.10 11.22
N GLY A 181 -29.79 -7.11 11.89
CA GLY A 181 -30.96 -7.87 11.40
C GLY A 181 -30.62 -8.98 10.40
N TYR A 182 -29.35 -9.40 10.32
CA TYR A 182 -28.89 -10.50 9.48
C TYR A 182 -28.66 -11.82 10.25
N GLY A 183 -29.09 -11.89 11.51
CA GLY A 183 -29.08 -13.13 12.31
C GLY A 183 -30.11 -14.14 11.80
N LEU A 184 -29.72 -15.42 11.77
CA LEU A 184 -30.61 -16.57 11.50
C LEU A 184 -31.48 -16.91 12.71
#